data_AF-A0A344W864-F1
#
_entry.id   AF-A0A344W864-F1
#
_cell.length_a   1.000
_cell.length_b   1.000
_cell.length_c   1.000
_cell.angle_alpha   90.00
_cell.angle_beta   90.00
_cell.angle_gamma   90.00
#
_symmetry.space_group_name_H-M   'P 1'
#
loop_
_entity.id
_entity.type
_entity.pdbx_description
1 polymer ?
#
loop_
_entity_poly.entity_id
_entity_poly.type
_entity_poly.pdbx_seq_one_letter_code
_entity_poly.pdbx_strand_id
1 'polypeptide(L)'
;MKKLISTLFISSLLSTSHASYLDDWSNNDLCGWMQSTSIPKYILNEVDKRKILCSGGIEVSVLPPSKSNVSKHGTTFASPDPSLVIKVNSEIKVEYSY
;
A
#
# COMPACT_ATOMS: atom_id res chain seq x y z
N MET A 1 -3.61 -21.31 51.36
CA MET A 1 -2.78 -20.12 51.03
C MET A 1 -2.12 -20.18 49.65
N LYS A 2 -1.68 -21.36 49.16
CA LYS A 2 -1.05 -21.52 47.83
C LYS A 2 -1.90 -21.04 46.63
N LYS A 3 -3.23 -21.17 46.69
CA LYS A 3 -4.14 -20.74 45.62
C LYS A 3 -4.30 -19.21 45.51
N LEU A 4 -4.21 -18.49 46.64
CA LEU A 4 -4.29 -17.02 46.67
C LEU A 4 -3.01 -16.36 46.11
N ILE A 5 -1.85 -16.96 46.37
CA ILE A 5 -0.56 -16.50 45.83
C ILE A 5 -0.54 -16.72 44.31
N SER A 6 -1.08 -17.86 43.84
CA SER A 6 -1.19 -18.16 42.42
C SER A 6 -2.08 -17.18 41.66
N THR A 7 -3.20 -16.73 42.24
CA THR A 7 -4.10 -15.76 41.58
C THR A 7 -3.51 -14.36 41.53
N LEU A 8 -2.75 -13.95 42.55
CA LEU A 8 -2.09 -12.64 42.58
C LEU A 8 -1.02 -12.52 41.47
N PHE A 9 -0.24 -13.57 41.26
CA PHE A 9 0.85 -13.59 40.27
C PHE A 9 0.34 -13.51 38.81
N ILE A 10 -0.83 -14.07 38.52
CA ILE A 10 -1.42 -14.02 37.17
C ILE A 10 -1.93 -12.60 36.86
N SER A 11 -2.48 -11.90 37.87
CA SER A 11 -3.00 -10.54 37.68
C SER A 11 -1.91 -9.50 37.39
N SER A 12 -0.69 -9.70 37.90
CA SER A 12 0.44 -8.80 37.64
C SER A 12 1.03 -8.91 36.23
N LEU A 13 0.61 -9.89 35.44
CA LEU A 13 1.08 -10.10 34.06
C LEU A 13 0.16 -9.46 33.00
N LEU A 14 -0.95 -8.83 33.43
CA LEU A 14 -1.86 -8.12 32.54
C LEU A 14 -1.28 -6.74 32.19
N SER A 15 -0.38 -6.71 31.20
CA SER A 15 0.04 -5.45 30.57
C SER A 15 -1.11 -4.92 29.71
N THR A 16 -1.57 -3.71 29.99
CA THR A 16 -2.51 -3.00 29.12
C THR A 16 -1.76 -2.49 27.88
N SER A 17 -2.05 -3.04 26.72
CA SER A 17 -1.60 -2.44 25.45
C SER A 17 -2.56 -1.32 25.07
N HIS A 18 -2.04 -0.11 24.95
CA HIS A 18 -2.79 1.00 24.37
C HIS A 18 -2.54 1.02 22.87
N ALA A 19 -3.53 0.58 22.09
CA ALA A 19 -3.51 0.78 20.65
C ALA A 19 -4.13 2.16 20.37
N SER A 20 -3.28 3.17 20.20
CA SER A 20 -3.73 4.47 19.70
C SER A 20 -4.36 4.31 18.31
N TYR A 21 -5.32 5.19 17.99
CA TYR A 21 -5.95 5.24 16.67
C TYR A 21 -4.90 5.54 15.59
N LEU A 22 -5.20 5.26 14.32
CA LEU A 22 -4.24 5.44 13.22
C LEU A 22 -3.72 6.87 13.08
N ASP A 23 -4.45 7.86 13.62
CA ASP A 23 -4.04 9.27 13.68
C ASP A 23 -2.67 9.46 14.36
N ASP A 24 -2.34 8.64 15.36
CA ASP A 24 -1.07 8.74 16.10
C ASP A 24 0.08 7.95 15.42
N TRP A 25 -0.20 7.20 14.36
CA TRP A 25 0.82 6.42 13.66
C TRP A 25 1.66 7.29 12.75
N SER A 26 2.97 7.02 12.71
CA SER A 26 3.85 7.65 11.75
C SER A 26 3.56 7.14 10.33
N ASN A 27 3.91 7.95 9.33
CA ASN A 27 3.78 7.54 7.93
C ASN A 27 4.61 6.28 7.62
N ASN A 28 5.73 6.10 8.31
CA ASN A 28 6.56 4.91 8.20
C ASN A 28 5.85 3.66 8.75
N ASP A 29 5.11 3.79 9.85
CA ASP A 29 4.32 2.67 10.39
C ASP A 29 3.23 2.26 9.41
N LEU A 30 2.52 3.22 8.82
CA LEU A 30 1.53 2.97 7.79
C LEU A 30 2.15 2.32 6.53
N CYS A 31 3.31 2.81 6.08
CA CYS A 31 4.03 2.21 4.95
C CYS A 31 4.54 0.79 5.24
N GLY A 32 4.93 0.49 6.48
CA GLY A 32 5.28 -0.87 6.89
C GLY A 32 4.09 -1.81 6.72
N TRP A 33 2.89 -1.37 7.09
CA TRP A 33 1.67 -2.14 6.87
C TRP A 33 1.32 -2.35 5.40
N MET A 34 1.66 -1.41 4.53
CA MET A 34 1.47 -1.54 3.07
C MET A 34 2.28 -2.69 2.45
N GLN A 35 3.25 -3.27 3.17
CA GLN A 35 3.97 -4.48 2.72
C GLN A 35 3.33 -5.79 3.17
N SER A 36 2.24 -5.73 3.94
CA SER A 36 1.53 -6.92 4.42
C SER A 36 0.88 -7.67 3.26
N THR A 37 0.77 -8.99 3.37
CA THR A 37 0.09 -9.84 2.36
C THR A 37 -1.39 -9.50 2.19
N SER A 38 -2.02 -8.98 3.25
CA SER A 38 -3.39 -8.47 3.24
C SER A 38 -3.44 -7.18 4.04
N ILE A 39 -3.72 -6.07 3.35
CA ILE A 39 -3.75 -4.74 3.95
C ILE A 39 -5.19 -4.44 4.38
N PRO A 40 -5.45 -4.18 5.66
CA PRO A 40 -6.77 -3.79 6.12
C PRO A 40 -7.27 -2.51 5.46
N LYS A 41 -8.56 -2.45 5.10
CA LYS A 41 -9.15 -1.33 4.36
C LYS A 41 -9.02 0.03 5.08
N TYR A 42 -9.08 0.04 6.41
CA TYR A 42 -8.93 1.27 7.18
C TYR A 42 -7.50 1.84 7.12
N ILE A 43 -6.47 0.99 6.98
CA ILE A 43 -5.09 1.44 6.75
C ILE A 43 -4.95 2.02 5.34
N LEU A 44 -5.52 1.35 4.32
CA LEU A 44 -5.54 1.86 2.94
C LEU A 44 -6.19 3.24 2.86
N ASN A 45 -7.33 3.41 3.52
CA ASN A 45 -8.03 4.69 3.56
C ASN A 45 -7.19 5.78 4.24
N GLU A 46 -6.47 5.46 5.31
CA GLU A 46 -5.64 6.44 6.01
C GLU A 46 -4.41 6.86 5.18
N VAL A 47 -3.77 5.89 4.51
CA VAL A 47 -2.66 6.15 3.57
C VAL A 47 -3.10 7.06 2.42
N ASP A 48 -4.28 6.78 1.83
CA ASP A 48 -4.82 7.61 0.76
C ASP A 48 -5.25 9.00 1.25
N LYS A 49 -5.90 9.08 2.42
CA LYS A 49 -6.31 10.35 3.05
C LYS A 49 -5.12 11.27 3.28
N ARG A 50 -3.98 10.72 3.72
CA ARG A 50 -2.72 11.46 3.95
C ARG A 50 -1.85 11.60 2.70
N LYS A 51 -2.22 10.96 1.59
CA LYS A 51 -1.46 10.96 0.32
C LYS A 51 0.00 10.52 0.50
N ILE A 52 0.22 9.50 1.34
CA ILE A 52 1.56 8.97 1.62
C ILE A 52 2.04 8.13 0.44
N LEU A 53 3.29 8.36 0.02
CA LEU A 53 3.96 7.54 -0.97
C LEU A 53 4.88 6.55 -0.24
N CYS A 54 4.59 5.25 -0.39
CA CYS A 54 5.35 4.20 0.27
C CYS A 54 6.22 3.43 -0.74
N SER A 55 7.48 3.21 -0.40
CA SER A 55 8.39 2.35 -1.17
C SER A 55 9.28 1.57 -0.22
N GLY A 56 9.31 0.24 -0.35
CA GLY A 56 10.15 -0.60 0.51
C GLY A 56 9.74 -0.59 1.99
N GLY A 57 8.49 -0.24 2.30
CA GLY A 57 7.97 -0.21 3.67
C GLY A 57 8.22 1.10 4.40
N ILE A 58 8.79 2.11 3.73
CA ILE A 58 9.03 3.43 4.28
C ILE A 58 8.38 4.51 3.43
N GLU A 59 8.10 5.67 4.04
CA GLU A 59 7.64 6.84 3.31
C GLU A 59 8.77 7.42 2.45
N VAL A 60 8.44 7.80 1.22
CA VAL A 60 9.34 8.48 0.30
C VAL A 60 8.66 9.71 -0.28
N SER A 61 9.42 10.78 -0.52
CA SER A 61 8.85 11.99 -1.15
C SER A 61 8.62 11.81 -2.66
N VAL A 62 9.34 10.86 -3.29
CA VAL A 62 9.25 10.55 -4.72
C VAL A 62 9.35 9.04 -4.89
N LEU A 63 8.49 8.47 -5.72
CA LEU A 63 8.53 7.03 -6.05
C LEU A 63 9.79 6.71 -6.85
N PRO A 64 10.54 5.64 -6.50
CA PRO A 64 11.65 5.20 -7.32
C PRO A 64 11.13 4.77 -8.70
N PRO A 65 11.95 4.89 -9.76
CA PRO A 65 11.57 4.38 -11.06
C PRO A 65 11.21 2.90 -10.93
N SER A 66 10.03 2.52 -11.42
CA SER A 66 9.62 1.13 -11.45
C SER A 66 10.71 0.32 -12.12
N LYS A 67 11.27 -0.68 -11.43
CA LYS A 67 12.18 -1.63 -12.06
C LYS A 67 11.36 -2.37 -13.10
N SER A 68 11.42 -1.94 -14.36
CA SER A 68 10.90 -2.74 -15.45
C SER A 68 11.70 -4.03 -15.43
N ASN A 69 11.08 -5.14 -15.05
CA ASN A 69 11.58 -6.48 -15.35
C ASN A 69 11.50 -6.66 -16.87
N VAL A 70 12.37 -5.96 -17.60
CA VAL A 70 12.71 -6.28 -18.98
C VAL A 70 13.26 -7.69 -18.88
N SER A 71 12.45 -8.64 -19.33
CA SER A 71 12.88 -10.02 -19.52
C SER A 71 14.18 -9.96 -20.33
N LYS A 72 15.26 -10.59 -19.83
CA LYS A 72 16.47 -10.79 -20.63
C LYS A 72 16.16 -11.52 -21.95
N HIS A 73 15.05 -12.25 -21.96
CA HIS A 73 14.45 -12.92 -23.12
C HIS A 73 13.18 -12.19 -23.55
N GLY A 74 13.22 -10.86 -23.65
CA GLY A 74 12.07 -10.09 -24.12
C GLY A 74 11.68 -10.58 -25.51
N THR A 75 10.45 -11.04 -25.69
CA THR A 75 9.89 -11.14 -27.03
C THR A 75 9.69 -9.72 -27.50
N THR A 76 10.40 -9.30 -28.54
CA THR A 76 10.09 -8.05 -29.23
C THR A 76 8.60 -8.09 -29.57
N PHE A 77 7.82 -7.20 -28.97
CA PHE A 77 6.47 -6.95 -29.46
C PHE A 77 6.65 -6.56 -30.92
N ALA A 78 6.15 -7.38 -31.84
CA ALA A 78 6.15 -7.01 -33.24
C ALA A 78 5.44 -5.66 -33.32
N SER A 79 6.13 -4.67 -33.91
CA SER A 79 5.50 -3.37 -34.16
C SER A 79 4.18 -3.65 -34.87
N PRO A 80 3.06 -3.10 -34.41
CA PRO A 80 1.79 -3.29 -35.09
C PRO A 80 1.96 -2.87 -36.55
N ASP A 81 1.37 -3.66 -37.44
CA ASP A 81 1.40 -3.39 -38.88
C ASP A 81 0.91 -1.95 -39.12
N PRO A 82 1.73 -1.07 -39.73
CA PRO A 82 1.38 0.33 -39.99
C PRO A 82 0.05 0.50 -40.74
N SER A 83 -0.36 -0.51 -41.52
CA SER A 83 -1.64 -0.53 -42.24
C SER A 83 -2.86 -0.72 -41.34
N LEU A 84 -2.68 -1.32 -40.16
CA LEU A 84 -3.72 -1.55 -39.16
C LEU A 84 -3.78 -0.45 -38.09
N VAL A 85 -2.86 0.52 -38.16
CA VAL A 85 -2.87 1.68 -37.27
C VAL A 85 -4.03 2.59 -37.69
N ILE A 86 -5.15 2.49 -36.98
CA ILE A 86 -6.24 3.45 -37.10
C ILE A 86 -5.69 4.82 -36.71
N LYS A 87 -5.54 5.71 -37.68
CA LYS A 87 -5.22 7.11 -37.45
C LYS A 87 -6.41 7.74 -36.74
N VAL A 88 -6.34 7.83 -35.42
CA VAL A 88 -7.30 8.59 -34.63
C VAL A 88 -7.11 10.06 -35.01
N ASN A 89 -7.91 10.54 -35.96
CA ASN A 89 -8.05 11.97 -36.19
C ASN A 89 -8.65 12.57 -34.90
N SER A 90 -8.00 13.61 -34.40
CA SER A 90 -8.18 14.22 -33.08
C SER A 90 -9.51 14.97 -32.87
N GLU A 91 -10.62 14.47 -33.42
CA GLU A 91 -11.95 15.09 -33.28
C GLU A 91 -12.95 14.23 -32.49
N ILE A 92 -12.47 13.23 -31.74
CA ILE A 92 -13.34 12.57 -30.76
C ILE A 92 -13.45 13.48 -29.52
N LYS A 93 -14.45 14.37 -29.52
CA LYS A 93 -14.95 15.00 -28.31
C LYS A 93 -15.53 13.90 -27.42
N VAL A 94 -14.75 13.44 -26.44
CA VAL A 94 -15.27 12.56 -25.39
C VAL A 94 -16.04 13.46 -24.42
N GLU A 95 -17.35 13.57 -24.65
CA GLU A 95 -18.27 14.23 -23.73
C GLU A 95 -18.61 13.25 -22.62
N TYR A 96 -18.08 13.50 -21.42
CA TYR A 96 -18.47 12.80 -20.21
C TYR A 96 -19.73 13.46 -19.65
N SER A 97 -20.87 12.77 -19.72
CA SER A 97 -22.09 13.13 -18.99
C SER A 97 -21.98 12.66 -17.53
N TYR A 98 -22.12 13.59 -16.59
CA TYR A 98 -22.34 13.29 -15.17
C TYR A 98 -23.76 12.78 -14.92
#